data_AF-A0A147E848-F1
#
_entry.id   AF-A0A147E848-F1
#
_cell.length_a   1.000
_cell.length_b   1.000
_cell.length_c   1.000
_cell.angle_alpha   90.00
_cell.angle_beta   90.00
_cell.angle_gamma   90.00
#
_symmetry.space_group_name_H-M   'P 1'
#
loop_
_entity.id
_entity.type
_entity.pdbx_description
1 polymer ?
#
loop_
_entity_poly.entity_id
_entity_poly.type
_entity_poly.pdbx_seq_one_letter_code
_entity_poly.pdbx_strand_id
1 'polypeptide(L)'
;PSAAIRPHLDGDPVHGADTPLEAVAADVADAVAPFVPAPADRLDLLGEMRPVQHVCDSAAAFDAWVQRRVAHDLDEAALGRDSAFKAGLWSVSSARGVANRVGSLGGFDAESRGSGFAMLMAVGGMAGSGPPAFRNRQLLALAEAGLVRCIGPRARVTITEAGFTAASPFVADSQVTADALIDSWMNFHHLADTADPLAR
;
A
#
# COMPACT_ATOMS: atom_id res chain seq x y z
N PRO A 1 -4.39 1.84 28.13
CA PRO A 1 -4.28 2.83 27.02
C PRO A 1 -3.84 4.19 27.57
N SER A 2 -2.95 4.90 26.88
CA SER A 2 -2.58 6.28 27.24
C SER A 2 -3.85 7.15 27.28
N ALA A 3 -3.97 8.06 28.25
CA ALA A 3 -5.09 9.00 28.36
C ALA A 3 -5.30 9.83 27.08
N ALA A 4 -4.25 9.95 26.27
CA ALA A 4 -4.21 10.70 25.02
C ALA A 4 -5.02 10.06 23.86
N ILE A 5 -5.12 8.73 23.80
CA ILE A 5 -5.87 8.05 22.71
C ILE A 5 -7.30 7.68 23.11
N ARG A 6 -7.62 7.77 24.40
CA ARG A 6 -8.91 7.37 24.96
C ARG A 6 -10.12 8.06 24.31
N PRO A 7 -10.08 9.36 23.95
CA PRO A 7 -11.19 9.99 23.22
C PRO A 7 -11.50 9.37 21.84
N HIS A 8 -10.51 8.73 21.22
CA HIS A 8 -10.65 8.03 19.94
C HIS A 8 -11.08 6.55 20.10
N LEU A 9 -11.14 6.05 21.34
CA LEU A 9 -11.53 4.68 21.67
C LEU A 9 -12.90 4.60 22.35
N ASP A 10 -13.29 5.65 23.06
CA ASP A 10 -14.51 5.69 23.89
C ASP A 10 -15.69 6.43 23.21
N GLY A 11 -15.52 6.89 21.97
CA GLY A 11 -16.58 7.53 21.17
C GLY A 11 -17.39 6.52 20.35
N ASP A 12 -18.59 6.93 19.89
CA ASP A 12 -19.29 6.19 18.84
C ASP A 12 -18.37 6.04 17.61
N PRO A 13 -18.44 4.91 16.88
CA PRO A 13 -17.61 4.72 15.70
C PRO A 13 -17.84 5.88 14.73
N VAL A 14 -16.79 6.69 14.54
CA VAL A 14 -16.81 7.88 13.67
C VAL A 14 -16.97 7.46 12.20
N HIS A 15 -16.54 6.24 11.87
CA HIS A 15 -16.46 5.70 10.51
C HIS A 15 -17.12 4.33 10.40
N GLY A 16 -18.05 4.18 9.46
CA GLY A 16 -18.59 2.89 9.01
C GLY A 16 -17.82 2.32 7.83
N ALA A 17 -18.24 1.14 7.34
CA ALA A 17 -17.57 0.44 6.23
C ALA A 17 -17.46 1.27 4.93
N ASP A 18 -18.38 2.20 4.69
CA ASP A 18 -18.42 3.03 3.47
C ASP A 18 -17.66 4.36 3.61
N THR A 19 -16.97 4.58 4.72
CA THR A 19 -16.24 5.83 4.95
C THR A 19 -15.13 5.99 3.91
N PRO A 20 -15.05 7.15 3.22
CA PRO A 20 -13.93 7.46 2.33
C PRO A 20 -12.60 7.38 3.08
N LEU A 21 -11.60 6.79 2.42
CA LEU A 21 -10.26 6.64 3.00
C LEU A 21 -9.64 7.98 3.39
N GLU A 22 -9.95 9.03 2.64
CA GLU A 22 -9.50 10.39 2.85
C GLU A 22 -9.96 10.92 4.22
N ALA A 23 -11.19 10.60 4.63
CA ALA A 23 -11.72 10.98 5.95
C ALA A 23 -11.02 10.21 7.08
N VAL A 24 -10.78 8.89 6.88
CA VAL A 24 -10.03 8.08 7.84
C VAL A 24 -8.59 8.60 8.01
N ALA A 25 -7.93 8.95 6.91
CA ALA A 25 -6.57 9.48 6.96
C ALA A 25 -6.49 10.85 7.63
N ALA A 26 -7.47 11.74 7.37
CA ALA A 26 -7.59 13.03 8.04
C ALA A 26 -7.76 12.88 9.56
N ASP A 27 -8.64 11.97 10.00
CA ASP A 27 -8.85 11.71 11.43
C ASP A 27 -7.59 11.18 12.13
N VAL A 28 -6.82 10.32 11.47
CA VAL A 28 -5.53 9.86 11.99
C VAL A 28 -4.55 11.04 12.10
N ALA A 29 -4.50 11.92 11.10
CA ALA A 29 -3.64 13.10 11.13
C ALA A 29 -4.03 14.06 12.25
N ASP A 30 -5.32 14.29 12.47
CA ASP A 30 -5.86 15.14 13.54
C ASP A 30 -5.59 14.54 14.93
N ALA A 31 -5.75 13.23 15.09
CA ALA A 31 -5.43 12.52 16.33
C ALA A 31 -3.94 12.59 16.69
N VAL A 32 -3.05 12.63 15.69
CA VAL A 32 -1.59 12.71 15.90
C VAL A 32 -1.10 14.16 16.07
N ALA A 33 -1.85 15.15 15.55
CA ALA A 33 -1.44 16.56 15.52
C ALA A 33 -0.99 17.15 16.87
N PRO A 34 -1.61 16.82 18.03
CA PRO A 34 -1.15 17.29 19.34
C PRO A 34 0.22 16.73 19.77
N PHE A 35 0.63 15.58 19.22
CA PHE A 35 1.88 14.89 19.57
C PHE A 35 3.00 15.19 18.57
N VAL A 36 2.67 15.56 17.33
CA VAL A 36 3.61 15.93 16.27
C VAL A 36 3.19 17.30 15.71
N PRO A 37 3.60 18.41 16.34
CA PRO A 37 3.08 19.74 16.01
C PRO A 37 3.46 20.19 14.60
N ALA A 38 4.67 19.87 14.15
CA ALA A 38 5.14 20.20 12.80
C ALA A 38 4.43 19.32 11.75
N PRO A 39 3.63 19.89 10.83
CA PRO A 39 2.89 19.11 9.84
C PRO A 39 3.80 18.27 8.92
N ALA A 40 5.01 18.77 8.62
CA ALA A 40 5.98 18.09 7.77
C ALA A 40 6.54 16.79 8.40
N ASP A 41 6.46 16.65 9.73
CA ASP A 41 6.95 15.47 10.45
C ASP A 41 5.85 14.41 10.65
N ARG A 42 4.62 14.70 10.23
CA ARG A 42 3.49 13.77 10.32
C ARG A 42 3.54 12.79 9.16
N LEU A 43 3.23 11.52 9.44
CA LEU A 43 3.10 10.50 8.40
C LEU A 43 1.93 10.85 7.45
N ASP A 44 2.22 11.03 6.17
CA ASP A 44 1.20 11.12 5.12
C ASP A 44 0.62 9.73 4.82
N LEU A 45 -0.29 9.26 5.67
CA LEU A 45 -0.88 7.93 5.55
C LEU A 45 -1.61 7.75 4.20
N LEU A 46 -2.30 8.77 3.72
CA LEU A 46 -3.02 8.70 2.46
C LEU A 46 -2.05 8.59 1.28
N GLY A 47 -0.98 9.38 1.29
CA GLY A 47 0.12 9.28 0.31
C GLY A 47 0.81 7.93 0.33
N GLU A 48 0.99 7.30 1.49
CA GLU A 48 1.54 5.94 1.57
C GLU A 48 0.58 4.88 1.01
N MET A 49 -0.72 5.02 1.25
CA MET A 49 -1.73 4.07 0.78
C MET A 49 -2.06 4.24 -0.71
N ARG A 50 -1.99 5.47 -1.22
CA ARG A 50 -2.28 5.86 -2.59
C ARG A 50 -1.21 6.83 -3.08
N PRO A 51 -0.02 6.33 -3.43
CA PRO A 51 1.12 7.20 -3.75
C PRO A 51 0.98 7.89 -5.11
N VAL A 52 0.17 7.36 -6.02
CA VAL A 52 -0.17 7.99 -7.30
C VAL A 52 -1.61 8.48 -7.24
N GLN A 53 -1.78 9.79 -7.17
CA GLN A 53 -3.10 10.45 -7.03
C GLN A 53 -3.50 11.26 -8.26
N HIS A 54 -2.59 11.43 -9.22
CA HIS A 54 -2.82 12.18 -10.45
C HIS A 54 -2.39 11.35 -11.67
N VAL A 55 -2.89 11.72 -12.83
CA VAL A 55 -2.44 11.15 -14.10
C VAL A 55 -1.03 11.66 -14.39
N CYS A 56 -0.11 10.75 -14.69
CA CYS A 56 1.23 11.09 -15.17
C CYS A 56 1.20 11.35 -16.67
N ASP A 57 1.90 12.41 -17.09
CA ASP A 57 1.89 12.90 -18.47
C ASP A 57 2.56 11.96 -19.49
N SER A 58 3.33 10.98 -19.02
CA SER A 58 3.97 9.97 -19.87
C SER A 58 4.48 8.78 -19.06
N ALA A 59 4.74 7.67 -19.74
CA ALA A 59 5.46 6.52 -19.18
C ALA A 59 6.83 6.90 -18.58
N ALA A 60 7.59 7.76 -19.26
CA ALA A 60 8.91 8.21 -18.77
C ALA A 60 8.80 9.06 -17.49
N ALA A 61 7.80 9.94 -17.40
CA ALA A 61 7.55 10.72 -16.19
C ALA A 61 7.16 9.82 -15.01
N PHE A 62 6.36 8.78 -15.28
CA PHE A 62 5.98 7.80 -14.28
C PHE A 62 7.16 6.94 -13.82
N ASP A 63 7.99 6.43 -14.73
CA ASP A 63 9.21 5.69 -14.39
C ASP A 63 10.15 6.53 -13.53
N ALA A 64 10.37 7.80 -13.88
CA ALA A 64 11.18 8.71 -13.09
C ALA A 64 10.59 8.98 -11.70
N TRP A 65 9.26 9.02 -11.58
CA TRP A 65 8.58 9.14 -10.29
C TRP A 65 8.78 7.88 -9.43
N VAL A 66 8.62 6.68 -9.99
CA VAL A 66 8.88 5.42 -9.28
C VAL A 66 10.33 5.36 -8.80
N GLN A 67 11.28 5.69 -9.67
CA GLN A 67 12.71 5.68 -9.31
C GLN A 67 13.01 6.63 -8.15
N ARG A 68 12.50 7.87 -8.18
CA ARG A 68 12.65 8.82 -7.06
C ARG A 68 12.04 8.29 -5.77
N ARG A 69 10.87 7.67 -5.85
CA ARG A 69 10.18 7.11 -4.68
C ARG A 69 10.96 5.96 -4.05
N VAL A 70 11.48 5.04 -4.86
CA VAL A 70 12.29 3.91 -4.41
C VAL A 70 13.65 4.38 -3.87
N ALA A 71 14.28 5.37 -4.50
CA ALA A 71 15.51 5.98 -4.01
C ALA A 71 15.32 6.64 -2.64
N HIS A 72 14.25 7.43 -2.48
CA HIS A 72 13.92 8.03 -1.18
C HIS A 72 13.68 6.95 -0.09
N ASP A 73 12.98 5.86 -0.41
CA ASP A 73 12.79 4.75 0.53
C ASP A 73 14.12 4.10 0.97
N LEU A 74 15.10 4.02 0.06
CA LEU A 74 16.45 3.51 0.34
C LEU A 74 17.25 4.47 1.21
N ASP A 75 17.14 5.78 0.97
CA ASP A 75 17.79 6.82 1.78
C ASP A 75 17.26 6.77 3.21
N GLU A 76 15.94 6.71 3.38
CA GLU A 76 15.30 6.55 4.68
C GLU A 76 15.68 5.22 5.36
N ALA A 77 15.83 4.14 4.60
CA ALA A 77 16.28 2.86 5.13
C ALA A 77 17.74 2.91 5.62
N ALA A 78 18.60 3.73 4.99
CA ALA A 78 20.00 3.86 5.37
C ALA A 78 20.19 4.58 6.72
N LEU A 79 19.24 5.45 7.10
CA LEU A 79 19.19 6.10 8.41
C LEU A 79 18.86 5.10 9.55
N GLY A 80 18.34 3.91 9.23
CA GLY A 80 18.05 2.88 10.21
C GLY A 80 17.07 3.35 11.30
N ARG A 81 17.52 3.39 12.55
CA ARG A 81 16.68 3.83 13.70
C ARG A 81 16.44 5.34 13.72
N ASP A 82 17.23 6.10 12.96
CA ASP A 82 17.16 7.55 12.96
C ASP A 82 16.14 8.09 11.92
N SER A 83 15.57 7.22 11.08
CA SER A 83 14.46 7.61 10.21
C SER A 83 13.13 7.62 10.98
N ALA A 84 12.62 8.82 11.23
CA ALA A 84 11.28 9.01 11.77
C ALA A 84 10.20 8.44 10.83
N PHE A 85 10.40 8.53 9.53
CA PHE A 85 9.51 7.98 8.51
C PHE A 85 9.40 6.45 8.61
N LYS A 86 10.53 5.74 8.65
CA LYS A 86 10.55 4.27 8.82
C LYS A 86 10.00 3.86 10.19
N ALA A 87 10.25 4.64 11.24
CA ALA A 87 9.64 4.40 12.54
C ALA A 87 8.10 4.51 12.48
N GLY A 88 7.56 5.51 11.78
CA GLY A 88 6.12 5.66 11.54
C GLY A 88 5.51 4.47 10.78
N LEU A 89 6.13 4.06 9.67
CA LEU A 89 5.70 2.87 8.91
C LEU A 89 5.77 1.60 9.79
N TRP A 90 6.79 1.48 10.63
CA TRP A 90 6.91 0.37 11.58
C TRP A 90 5.79 0.38 12.63
N SER A 91 5.37 1.55 13.12
CA SER A 91 4.24 1.69 14.04
C SER A 91 2.93 1.21 13.39
N VAL A 92 2.66 1.63 12.15
CA VAL A 92 1.50 1.16 11.36
C VAL A 92 1.57 -0.36 11.15
N SER A 93 2.75 -0.88 10.81
CA SER A 93 2.96 -2.32 10.65
C SER A 93 2.68 -3.08 11.96
N SER A 94 3.24 -2.60 13.07
CA SER A 94 3.14 -3.23 14.39
C SER A 94 1.72 -3.25 14.95
N ALA A 95 0.87 -2.29 14.55
CA ALA A 95 -0.54 -2.24 14.94
C ALA A 95 -1.31 -3.49 14.53
N ARG A 96 -0.89 -4.21 13.46
CA ARG A 96 -1.49 -5.49 13.07
C ARG A 96 -1.45 -6.51 14.21
N GLY A 97 -0.34 -6.60 14.94
CA GLY A 97 -0.20 -7.56 16.05
C GLY A 97 -1.09 -7.23 17.24
N VAL A 98 -1.39 -5.95 17.47
CA VAL A 98 -2.35 -5.52 18.49
C VAL A 98 -3.77 -5.83 18.03
N ALA A 99 -4.14 -5.45 16.79
CA ALA A 99 -5.45 -5.70 16.24
C ALA A 99 -5.80 -7.19 16.18
N ASN A 100 -4.86 -8.06 15.81
CA ASN A 100 -5.08 -9.52 15.83
C ASN A 100 -5.40 -10.05 17.24
N ARG A 101 -4.72 -9.54 18.28
CA ARG A 101 -5.00 -9.93 19.66
C ARG A 101 -6.37 -9.44 20.13
N VAL A 102 -6.75 -8.21 19.78
CA VAL A 102 -8.08 -7.67 20.09
C VAL A 102 -9.17 -8.49 19.39
N GLY A 103 -8.98 -8.80 18.11
CA GLY A 103 -9.93 -9.58 17.31
C GLY A 103 -9.97 -11.08 17.59
N SER A 104 -9.14 -11.56 18.54
CA SER A 104 -9.14 -12.96 18.95
C SER A 104 -10.40 -13.29 19.75
N LEU A 105 -10.82 -14.55 19.75
CA LEU A 105 -11.94 -15.06 20.56
C LEU A 105 -13.27 -14.29 20.37
N GLY A 106 -13.54 -13.81 19.15
CA GLY A 106 -14.80 -13.12 18.84
C GLY A 106 -14.81 -11.62 19.11
N GLY A 107 -13.65 -11.00 19.39
CA GLY A 107 -13.57 -9.54 19.60
C GLY A 107 -13.90 -8.68 18.37
N PHE A 108 -14.00 -9.28 17.18
CA PHE A 108 -14.48 -8.63 15.96
C PHE A 108 -15.57 -9.48 15.29
N ASP A 109 -16.66 -8.81 14.92
CA ASP A 109 -17.72 -9.34 14.06
C ASP A 109 -17.32 -9.34 12.57
N ALA A 110 -18.24 -9.79 11.72
CA ALA A 110 -18.01 -9.88 10.27
C ALA A 110 -17.77 -8.51 9.63
N GLU A 111 -18.49 -7.48 10.08
CA GLU A 111 -18.34 -6.11 9.57
C GLU A 111 -16.95 -5.55 9.89
N SER A 112 -16.52 -5.65 11.15
CA SER A 112 -15.19 -5.21 11.60
C SER A 112 -14.09 -5.90 10.80
N ARG A 113 -14.25 -7.21 10.53
CA ARG A 113 -13.30 -8.01 9.76
C ARG A 113 -13.23 -7.61 8.28
N GLY A 114 -14.37 -7.28 7.68
CA GLY A 114 -14.44 -6.88 6.27
C GLY A 114 -14.06 -5.42 6.00
N SER A 115 -14.06 -4.57 7.03
CA SER A 115 -13.82 -3.13 6.90
C SER A 115 -12.46 -2.70 7.48
N GLY A 116 -12.45 -2.06 8.65
CA GLY A 116 -11.26 -1.45 9.25
C GLY A 116 -10.14 -2.44 9.56
N PHE A 117 -10.48 -3.66 9.99
CA PHE A 117 -9.46 -4.69 10.23
C PHE A 117 -8.79 -5.12 8.93
N ALA A 118 -9.55 -5.42 7.87
CA ALA A 118 -9.01 -5.77 6.56
C ALA A 118 -8.12 -4.65 6.01
N MET A 119 -8.55 -3.39 6.13
CA MET A 119 -7.76 -2.23 5.74
C MET A 119 -6.44 -2.15 6.52
N LEU A 120 -6.48 -2.25 7.86
CA LEU A 120 -5.27 -2.22 8.69
C LEU A 120 -4.30 -3.36 8.34
N MET A 121 -4.82 -4.56 8.06
CA MET A 121 -3.99 -5.69 7.65
C MET A 121 -3.32 -5.44 6.30
N ALA A 122 -4.04 -4.87 5.33
CA ALA A 122 -3.49 -4.54 4.02
C ALA A 122 -2.42 -3.45 4.12
N VAL A 123 -2.74 -2.31 4.75
CA VAL A 123 -1.84 -1.15 4.87
C VAL A 123 -0.62 -1.47 5.70
N GLY A 124 -0.82 -2.08 6.87
CA GLY A 124 0.29 -2.51 7.71
C GLY A 124 1.18 -3.53 6.99
N GLY A 125 0.57 -4.46 6.25
CA GLY A 125 1.29 -5.43 5.43
C GLY A 125 2.22 -4.74 4.42
N MET A 126 1.71 -3.76 3.69
CA MET A 126 2.52 -2.94 2.77
C MET A 126 3.65 -2.20 3.50
N ALA A 127 3.34 -1.51 4.61
CA ALA A 127 4.31 -0.73 5.39
C ALA A 127 5.43 -1.59 6.00
N GLY A 128 5.13 -2.85 6.34
CA GLY A 128 6.05 -3.74 7.04
C GLY A 128 6.75 -4.79 6.17
N SER A 129 6.30 -5.03 4.95
CA SER A 129 6.72 -6.17 4.11
C SER A 129 7.26 -5.75 2.74
N GLY A 130 7.81 -4.54 2.64
CA GLY A 130 8.47 -4.07 1.42
C GLY A 130 9.62 -5.00 0.96
N PRO A 131 9.96 -4.97 -0.33
CA PRO A 131 11.13 -5.71 -0.83
C PRO A 131 12.40 -5.33 -0.05
N PRO A 132 13.32 -6.27 0.20
CA PRO A 132 14.58 -5.97 0.86
C PRO A 132 15.38 -4.94 0.06
N ALA A 133 16.09 -4.04 0.75
CA ALA A 133 16.78 -2.89 0.14
C ALA A 133 17.69 -3.24 -1.05
N PHE A 134 18.36 -4.40 -1.04
CA PHE A 134 19.20 -4.81 -2.18
C PHE A 134 18.37 -5.07 -3.45
N ARG A 135 17.13 -5.56 -3.35
CA ARG A 135 16.22 -5.73 -4.49
C ARG A 135 15.76 -4.39 -5.05
N ASN A 136 15.51 -3.40 -4.17
CA ASN A 136 15.20 -2.05 -4.62
C ASN A 136 16.35 -1.42 -5.41
N ARG A 137 17.61 -1.61 -4.95
CA ARG A 137 18.79 -1.17 -5.72
C ARG A 137 18.91 -1.87 -7.07
N GLN A 138 18.63 -3.18 -7.13
CA GLN A 138 18.61 -3.94 -8.37
C GLN A 138 17.52 -3.43 -9.33
N LEU A 139 16.32 -3.17 -8.82
CA LEU A 139 15.22 -2.60 -9.60
C LEU A 139 15.60 -1.24 -10.20
N LEU A 140 16.21 -0.36 -9.40
CA LEU A 140 16.70 0.94 -9.89
C LEU A 140 17.75 0.77 -11.00
N ALA A 141 18.77 -0.07 -10.79
CA ALA A 141 19.78 -0.34 -11.82
C ALA A 141 19.19 -0.89 -13.12
N LEU A 142 18.19 -1.77 -13.04
CA LEU A 142 17.50 -2.29 -14.23
C LEU A 142 16.65 -1.21 -14.93
N ALA A 143 16.00 -0.33 -14.16
CA ALA A 143 15.24 0.79 -14.69
C ALA A 143 16.15 1.83 -15.37
N GLU A 144 17.27 2.18 -14.75
CA GLU A 144 18.31 3.07 -15.31
C GLU A 144 18.92 2.51 -16.60
N ALA A 145 19.12 1.19 -16.67
CA ALA A 145 19.57 0.50 -17.88
C ALA A 145 18.49 0.38 -18.98
N GLY A 146 17.26 0.82 -18.72
CA GLY A 146 16.12 0.71 -19.65
C GLY A 146 15.58 -0.72 -19.81
N LEU A 147 15.98 -1.65 -18.94
CA LEU A 147 15.56 -3.06 -18.97
C LEU A 147 14.21 -3.27 -18.28
N VAL A 148 13.84 -2.40 -17.34
CA VAL A 148 12.56 -2.43 -16.64
C VAL A 148 11.85 -1.09 -16.80
N ARG A 149 10.55 -1.14 -17.09
CA ARG A 149 9.64 0.01 -17.15
C ARG A 149 8.35 -0.33 -16.41
N CYS A 150 7.81 0.64 -15.69
CA CYS A 150 6.58 0.49 -14.94
C CYS A 150 5.38 0.99 -15.76
N ILE A 151 4.34 0.17 -15.90
CA ILE A 151 3.16 0.50 -16.71
C ILE A 151 2.26 1.53 -16.02
N GLY A 152 2.13 1.44 -14.70
CA GLY A 152 1.32 2.35 -13.90
C GLY A 152 0.33 1.68 -12.95
N PRO A 153 -0.26 2.44 -12.03
CA PRO A 153 -1.29 1.95 -11.13
C PRO A 153 -2.50 1.39 -11.87
N ARG A 154 -3.12 0.35 -11.32
CA ARG A 154 -4.34 -0.25 -11.88
C ARG A 154 -4.18 -0.65 -13.36
N ALA A 155 -2.95 -1.00 -13.75
CA ALA A 155 -2.69 -1.56 -15.07
C ALA A 155 -3.59 -2.77 -15.31
N ARG A 156 -4.14 -2.86 -16.51
CA ARG A 156 -4.94 -4.00 -16.95
C ARG A 156 -4.25 -4.66 -18.12
N VAL A 157 -4.22 -5.98 -18.11
CA VAL A 157 -3.75 -6.79 -19.24
C VAL A 157 -4.98 -7.30 -19.98
N THR A 158 -5.02 -7.10 -21.28
CA THR A 158 -6.01 -7.65 -22.21
C THR A 158 -5.31 -8.54 -23.23
N ILE A 159 -6.00 -9.60 -23.65
CA ILE A 159 -5.53 -10.48 -24.73
C ILE A 159 -6.22 -10.02 -26.01
N THR A 160 -5.42 -9.77 -27.04
CA THR A 160 -5.85 -9.28 -28.35
C THR A 160 -5.26 -10.17 -29.44
N GLU A 161 -5.66 -9.97 -30.70
CA GLU A 161 -5.02 -10.65 -31.84
C GLU A 161 -3.52 -10.32 -31.96
N ALA A 162 -3.09 -9.17 -31.45
CA ALA A 162 -1.70 -8.72 -31.42
C ALA A 162 -0.90 -9.24 -30.20
N GLY A 163 -1.49 -10.11 -29.37
CA GLY A 163 -0.88 -10.63 -28.14
C GLY A 163 -1.42 -9.96 -26.87
N PHE A 164 -0.57 -9.88 -25.84
CA PHE A 164 -0.91 -9.31 -24.53
C PHE A 164 -0.68 -7.81 -24.54
N THR A 165 -1.73 -7.03 -24.31
CA THR A 165 -1.65 -5.57 -24.21
C THR A 165 -1.89 -5.14 -22.78
N ALA A 166 -1.00 -4.32 -22.23
CA ALA A 166 -1.12 -3.78 -20.88
C ALA A 166 -1.11 -2.25 -20.91
N ALA A 167 -2.01 -1.63 -20.14
CA ALA A 167 -2.07 -0.17 -20.02
C ALA A 167 -2.59 0.25 -18.64
N SER A 168 -2.13 1.41 -18.15
CA SER A 168 -2.63 2.06 -16.93
C SER A 168 -3.49 3.27 -17.27
N PRO A 169 -4.66 3.44 -16.64
CA PRO A 169 -5.46 4.66 -16.81
C PRO A 169 -4.86 5.89 -16.10
N PHE A 170 -3.77 5.72 -15.35
CA PHE A 170 -3.10 6.80 -14.60
C PHE A 170 -1.83 7.29 -15.29
N VAL A 171 -1.46 6.73 -16.43
CA VAL A 171 -0.21 7.07 -17.13
C VAL A 171 -0.53 7.19 -18.61
N ALA A 172 -0.40 8.41 -19.14
CA ALA A 172 -0.55 8.66 -20.57
C ALA A 172 0.49 7.86 -21.36
N ASP A 173 0.06 7.32 -22.50
CA ASP A 173 0.90 6.51 -23.39
C ASP A 173 1.58 5.31 -22.71
N SER A 174 0.96 4.74 -21.68
CA SER A 174 1.47 3.57 -20.96
C SER A 174 1.26 2.23 -21.66
N GLN A 175 0.60 2.24 -22.83
CA GLN A 175 0.25 1.01 -23.52
C GLN A 175 1.51 0.29 -24.03
N VAL A 176 1.63 -0.99 -23.67
CA VAL A 176 2.64 -1.91 -24.19
C VAL A 176 1.97 -3.17 -24.71
N THR A 177 2.49 -3.73 -25.81
CA THR A 177 2.01 -4.99 -26.37
C THR A 177 3.19 -5.96 -26.52
N ALA A 178 2.99 -7.23 -26.14
CA ALA A 178 3.99 -8.28 -26.23
C ALA A 178 3.37 -9.63 -26.58
N ASP A 179 4.12 -10.49 -27.27
CA ASP A 179 3.67 -11.82 -27.68
C ASP A 179 3.61 -12.83 -26.53
N ALA A 180 4.30 -12.53 -25.42
CA ALA A 180 4.39 -13.38 -24.25
C ALA A 180 4.19 -12.59 -22.95
N LEU A 181 3.48 -13.20 -22.00
CA LEU A 181 3.29 -12.71 -20.64
C LEU A 181 3.90 -13.71 -19.66
N ILE A 182 4.80 -13.23 -18.82
CA ILE A 182 5.26 -13.95 -17.63
C ILE A 182 4.53 -13.33 -16.44
N ASP A 183 3.63 -14.09 -15.83
CA ASP A 183 2.88 -13.67 -14.65
C ASP A 183 3.44 -14.34 -13.40
N SER A 184 3.81 -13.51 -12.41
CA SER A 184 4.24 -13.95 -11.08
C SER A 184 3.25 -13.51 -9.99
N TRP A 185 2.02 -13.15 -10.35
CA TRP A 185 1.00 -12.72 -9.41
C TRP A 185 0.53 -13.87 -8.51
N MET A 186 0.64 -13.66 -7.21
CA MET A 186 0.09 -14.60 -6.22
C MET A 186 -1.38 -14.27 -5.99
N ASN A 187 -2.28 -15.09 -6.52
CA ASN A 187 -3.71 -14.96 -6.26
C ASN A 187 -4.05 -15.36 -4.83
N PHE A 188 -5.01 -14.66 -4.23
CA PHE A 188 -5.60 -15.12 -2.97
C PHE A 188 -6.32 -16.45 -3.20
N HIS A 189 -6.20 -17.35 -2.23
CA HIS A 189 -6.88 -18.64 -2.30
C HIS A 189 -8.38 -18.45 -2.03
N HIS A 190 -9.21 -18.75 -3.02
CA HIS A 190 -10.67 -18.79 -2.87
C HIS A 190 -11.13 -20.25 -2.93
N LEU A 191 -11.81 -20.72 -1.89
CA LEU A 191 -12.33 -22.09 -1.84
C LEU A 191 -13.31 -22.38 -2.98
N ALA A 192 -14.07 -21.38 -3.43
CA ALA A 192 -14.98 -21.51 -4.56
C ALA A 192 -14.27 -21.86 -5.88
N ASP A 193 -12.99 -21.48 -6.01
CA ASP A 193 -12.18 -21.69 -7.21
C ASP A 193 -11.28 -22.93 -7.09
N THR A 194 -11.45 -23.74 -6.03
CA THR A 194 -10.60 -24.92 -5.81
C THR A 194 -10.92 -26.07 -6.77
N ALA A 195 -9.88 -26.63 -7.37
CA ALA A 195 -9.96 -27.88 -8.11
C ALA A 195 -9.84 -29.12 -7.20
N ASP A 196 -9.57 -28.93 -5.90
CA ASP A 196 -9.43 -30.02 -4.94
C ASP A 196 -10.81 -30.65 -4.63
N PRO A 197 -11.03 -31.94 -4.93
CA PRO A 197 -12.29 -32.61 -4.66
C PRO A 197 -12.62 -32.75 -3.16
N LEU A 198 -11.66 -32.57 -2.26
CA LEU A 198 -11.86 -32.66 -0.80
C LEU A 198 -12.26 -31.32 -0.15
N ALA A 199 -12.11 -30.21 -0.88
CA ALA A 199 -12.42 -28.86 -0.41
C ALA A 199 -13.75 -28.31 -0.98
N ARG A 200 -14.51 -29.15 -1.70
CA ARG A 200 -15.86 -28.87 -2.21
C ARG A 200 -16.94 -29.34 -1.24
#